data_AF-A0A9E4U916-F1
#
_entry.id   AF-A0A9E4U916-F1
#
_cell.length_a   1.000
_cell.length_b   1.000
_cell.length_c   1.000
_cell.angle_alpha   90.00
_cell.angle_beta   90.00
_cell.angle_gamma   90.00
#
_symmetry.space_group_name_H-M   'P 1'
#
loop_
_entity.id
_entity.type
_entity.pdbx_description
1 polymer ?
#
loop_
_entity_poly.entity_id
_entity_poly.type
_entity_poly.pdbx_seq_one_letter_code
_entity_poly.pdbx_strand_id
1 'polypeptide(L)'
;LVGVAAIALYYVFPPLEHGMLRAALALQLGGAAGNMIDRVRTGEVTDFVNFSFWPAFNVADASISIGVVTIILFFLLIETDRLPQPSDETGE
;
A
#
# COMPACT_ATOMS: atom_id res chain seq x y z
N LEU A 1 -11.31 3.60 -13.03
CA LEU A 1 -10.54 4.63 -13.77
C LEU A 1 -9.87 5.63 -12.82
N VAL A 2 -10.60 6.31 -11.92
CA VAL A 2 -9.99 7.24 -10.93
C VAL A 2 -9.00 6.52 -10.00
N GLY A 3 -9.34 5.34 -9.49
CA GLY A 3 -8.41 4.55 -8.66
C GLY A 3 -7.16 4.10 -9.41
N VAL A 4 -7.28 3.68 -10.67
CA VAL A 4 -6.14 3.28 -11.51
C VAL A 4 -5.21 4.48 -11.79
N ALA A 5 -5.78 5.66 -12.01
CA ALA A 5 -5.00 6.89 -12.21
C ALA A 5 -4.30 7.35 -10.93
N ALA A 6 -4.95 7.24 -9.77
CA ALA A 6 -4.35 7.57 -8.47
C ALA A 6 -3.20 6.59 -8.11
N ILE A 7 -3.41 5.31 -8.38
CA ILE A 7 -2.40 4.26 -8.21
C ILE A 7 -1.22 4.49 -9.17
N ALA A 8 -1.48 4.80 -10.45
CA ALA A 8 -0.44 5.11 -11.42
C ALA A 8 0.35 6.38 -11.04
N LEU A 9 -0.32 7.45 -10.61
CA LEU A 9 0.33 8.68 -10.15
C LEU A 9 1.22 8.45 -8.92
N TYR A 10 0.77 7.59 -8.00
CA TYR A 10 1.55 7.19 -6.84
C TYR A 10 2.84 6.42 -7.22
N TYR A 11 2.80 5.59 -8.27
CA TYR A 11 3.98 4.86 -8.75
C TYR A 11 4.97 5.70 -9.56
N VAL A 12 4.53 6.79 -10.20
CA VAL A 12 5.39 7.59 -11.08
C VAL A 12 6.28 8.56 -10.28
N PHE A 13 5.91 8.91 -9.04
CA PHE A 13 6.66 9.89 -8.23
C PHE A 13 6.87 9.53 -6.75
N PRO A 14 7.52 8.41 -6.38
CA PRO A 14 7.90 8.19 -4.99
C PRO A 14 9.41 8.45 -4.77
N PRO A 15 9.80 9.25 -3.75
CA PRO A 15 11.16 9.25 -3.24
C PRO A 15 11.38 7.95 -2.44
N LEU A 16 11.65 6.85 -3.15
CA LEU A 16 11.81 5.51 -2.56
C LEU A 16 13.21 5.31 -1.99
N GLU A 17 13.56 6.02 -0.92
CA GLU A 17 14.83 5.79 -0.25
C GLU A 17 14.80 4.57 0.69
N HIS A 18 13.61 4.15 1.13
CA HIS A 18 13.45 3.05 2.10
C HIS A 18 12.95 1.73 1.47
N GLY A 19 13.69 0.64 1.72
CA GLY A 19 13.36 -0.71 1.21
C GLY A 19 12.00 -1.23 1.66
N MET A 20 11.55 -0.85 2.86
CA MET A 20 10.22 -1.21 3.38
C MET A 20 9.10 -0.59 2.54
N LEU A 21 9.25 0.67 2.11
CA LEU A 21 8.28 1.35 1.26
C LEU A 21 8.24 0.69 -0.13
N ARG A 22 9.40 0.32 -0.69
CA ARG A 22 9.50 -0.43 -1.95
C ARG A 22 8.79 -1.79 -1.88
N ALA A 23 8.96 -2.52 -0.78
CA ALA A 23 8.27 -3.80 -0.56
C ALA A 23 6.75 -3.61 -0.47
N ALA A 24 6.30 -2.60 0.29
CA ALA A 24 4.87 -2.28 0.42
C ALA A 24 4.22 -1.89 -0.92
N LEU A 25 4.94 -1.16 -1.76
CA LEU A 25 4.56 -0.84 -3.13
C LEU A 25 4.48 -2.09 -4.01
N ALA A 26 5.50 -2.96 -3.94
CA ALA A 26 5.52 -4.20 -4.72
C ALA A 26 4.34 -5.13 -4.34
N LEU A 27 3.96 -5.19 -3.07
CA LEU A 27 2.78 -5.93 -2.61
C LEU A 27 1.48 -5.40 -3.22
N GLN A 28 1.30 -4.08 -3.27
CA GLN A 28 0.12 -3.47 -3.86
C GLN A 28 0.08 -3.65 -5.39
N LEU A 29 1.21 -3.47 -6.07
CA LEU A 29 1.32 -3.76 -7.51
C LEU A 29 1.02 -5.22 -7.81
N GLY A 30 1.62 -6.14 -7.06
CA GLY A 30 1.45 -7.58 -7.24
C GLY A 30 0.00 -7.99 -7.07
N GLY A 31 -0.68 -7.50 -6.03
CA GLY A 31 -2.10 -7.76 -5.82
C GLY A 31 -2.97 -7.17 -6.91
N ALA A 32 -2.75 -5.92 -7.29
CA ALA A 32 -3.51 -5.28 -8.37
C ALA A 32 -3.32 -6.01 -9.71
N ALA A 33 -2.09 -6.42 -10.01
CA ALA A 33 -1.77 -7.21 -11.20
C ALA A 33 -2.44 -8.59 -11.18
N GLY A 34 -2.43 -9.30 -10.04
CA GLY A 34 -3.12 -10.58 -9.89
C GLY A 34 -4.61 -10.47 -10.18
N ASN A 35 -5.29 -9.52 -9.52
CA ASN A 35 -6.71 -9.25 -9.75
C ASN A 35 -7.04 -8.78 -11.19
N MET A 36 -6.08 -8.17 -11.89
CA MET A 36 -6.24 -7.80 -13.29
C MET A 36 -6.07 -9.03 -14.20
N ILE A 37 -5.07 -9.88 -13.94
CA ILE A 37 -4.82 -11.11 -14.69
C ILE A 37 -6.03 -12.03 -14.62
N ASP A 38 -6.63 -12.18 -13.44
CA ASP A 38 -7.86 -12.97 -13.26
C ASP A 38 -8.97 -12.45 -14.17
N ARG A 39 -9.28 -11.15 -14.10
CA ARG A 39 -10.28 -10.53 -14.97
C ARG A 39 -10.01 -10.73 -16.46
N VAL A 40 -8.75 -10.69 -16.90
CA VAL A 40 -8.40 -10.91 -18.30
C VAL A 40 -8.58 -12.38 -18.70
N ARG A 41 -8.34 -13.33 -17.80
CA ARG A 41 -8.39 -14.77 -18.09
C ARG A 41 -9.77 -15.39 -17.93
N THR A 42 -10.49 -15.02 -16.87
CA THR A 42 -11.76 -15.64 -16.48
C THR A 42 -12.95 -14.68 -16.61
N GLY A 43 -12.69 -13.38 -16.77
CA GLY A 43 -13.73 -12.34 -16.82
C GLY A 43 -14.15 -11.80 -15.45
N GLU A 44 -13.69 -12.41 -14.36
CA GLU A 44 -14.04 -12.04 -12.98
C GLU A 44 -12.86 -12.25 -12.02
N VAL A 45 -12.98 -11.77 -10.79
CA VAL A 45 -12.02 -12.05 -9.71
C VAL A 45 -12.55 -13.21 -8.89
N THR A 46 -11.70 -14.19 -8.60
CA THR A 46 -12.07 -15.35 -7.79
C THR A 46 -11.74 -15.09 -6.31
N ASP A 47 -12.77 -14.92 -5.50
CA ASP A 47 -12.66 -14.86 -4.04
C ASP A 47 -12.78 -16.27 -3.46
N PHE A 48 -11.74 -16.72 -2.74
CA PHE A 48 -11.67 -18.08 -2.19
C PHE A 48 -11.62 -18.11 -0.66
N VAL A 49 -11.28 -16.99 -0.01
CA VAL A 49 -11.37 -16.89 1.45
C VAL A 49 -12.73 -16.30 1.80
N ASN A 50 -13.55 -17.06 2.52
CA ASN A 50 -14.90 -16.64 2.89
C ASN A 50 -15.16 -16.95 4.37
N PHE A 51 -15.38 -15.89 5.16
CA PHE A 51 -15.78 -15.99 6.56
C PHE A 51 -17.21 -15.47 6.71
N SER A 52 -18.03 -16.08 7.56
CA SER A 52 -19.45 -15.70 7.67
C SER A 52 -19.70 -14.26 8.16
N PHE A 53 -18.72 -13.64 8.83
CA PHE A 53 -18.81 -12.28 9.38
C PHE A 53 -18.02 -11.23 8.59
N TRP A 54 -17.33 -11.63 7.52
CA TRP A 54 -16.41 -10.76 6.78
C TRP A 54 -16.58 -10.98 5.27
N PRO A 55 -16.53 -9.93 4.43
CA PRO A 55 -16.61 -10.09 2.98
C PRO A 55 -15.59 -11.10 2.45
N ALA A 56 -15.98 -11.90 1.45
CA ALA A 56 -15.03 -12.79 0.80
C ALA A 56 -13.88 -11.98 0.16
N PHE A 57 -12.68 -12.54 0.17
CA PHE A 57 -11.49 -11.91 -0.39
C PHE A 57 -10.50 -12.95 -0.92
N ASN A 58 -9.48 -12.48 -1.62
CA ASN A 58 -8.42 -13.32 -2.15
C ASN A 58 -7.02 -12.86 -1.70
N VAL A 59 -5.98 -13.58 -2.16
CA VAL A 59 -4.59 -13.24 -1.83
C VAL A 59 -4.17 -11.90 -2.42
N ALA A 60 -4.72 -11.49 -3.56
CA ALA A 60 -4.43 -10.18 -4.15
C ALA A 60 -4.94 -9.03 -3.25
N ASP A 61 -6.15 -9.16 -2.71
CA ASP A 61 -6.73 -8.19 -1.77
C ASP A 61 -5.91 -8.15 -0.47
N ALA A 62 -5.55 -9.32 0.08
CA ALA A 62 -4.69 -9.40 1.26
C ALA A 62 -3.32 -8.74 1.03
N SER A 63 -2.71 -8.96 -0.13
CA SER A 63 -1.43 -8.33 -0.52
C SER A 63 -1.55 -6.80 -0.55
N ILE A 64 -2.62 -6.28 -1.14
CA ILE A 64 -2.89 -4.83 -1.18
C ILE A 64 -3.09 -4.29 0.25
N SER A 65 -3.92 -4.94 1.06
CA SER A 65 -4.17 -4.51 2.44
C SER A 65 -2.91 -4.50 3.30
N ILE A 66 -2.05 -5.53 3.19
CA ILE A 66 -0.77 -5.58 3.92
C ILE A 66 0.16 -4.45 3.46
N GLY A 67 0.22 -4.18 2.15
CA GLY A 67 1.01 -3.05 1.63
C GLY A 67 0.52 -1.70 2.17
N VAL A 68 -0.80 -1.48 2.23
CA VAL A 68 -1.39 -0.26 2.82
C VAL A 68 -1.05 -0.15 4.31
N VAL A 69 -1.24 -1.22 5.09
CA VAL A 69 -0.89 -1.24 6.52
C VAL A 69 0.60 -0.96 6.73
N THR A 70 1.47 -1.52 5.88
CA THR A 70 2.91 -1.32 5.95
C THR A 70 3.30 0.14 5.72
N ILE A 71 2.67 0.82 4.75
CA ILE A 71 2.87 2.25 4.50
C ILE A 71 2.41 3.09 5.70
N ILE A 72 1.22 2.81 6.23
CA ILE A 72 0.68 3.52 7.39
C ILE A 72 1.63 3.38 8.59
N LEU A 73 2.07 2.16 8.89
CA LEU A 73 3.02 1.91 9.97
C LEU A 73 4.38 2.58 9.73
N PHE A 74 4.87 2.60 8.49
CA PHE A 74 6.11 3.30 8.15
C PHE A 74 6.02 4.78 8.51
N PHE A 75 4.95 5.47 8.11
CA PHE A 75 4.80 6.89 8.43
C PHE A 75 4.56 7.16 9.92
N LEU A 76 3.79 6.31 10.60
CA LEU A 76 3.53 6.49 12.03
C LEU A 76 4.78 6.26 12.89
N LEU A 77 5.60 5.27 12.55
CA LEU A 77 6.68 4.78 13.41
C LEU A 77 8.09 5.22 13.00
N ILE A 78 8.33 5.55 11.73
CA ILE A 78 9.69 5.80 11.22
C ILE A 78 9.88 7.27 10.81
N GLU A 79 8.91 7.88 10.14
CA GLU A 79 9.05 9.27 9.65
C GLU A 79 8.92 10.30 10.80
N THR A 80 8.14 9.98 11.83
CA THR A 80 7.95 10.85 13.02
C THR A 80 9.27 11.19 13.72
N ASP A 81 10.25 10.28 13.71
CA ASP A 81 11.54 10.47 14.38
C ASP A 81 12.51 11.42 13.64
N ARG A 82 12.15 11.87 12.43
CA ARG A 82 12.99 12.78 11.62
C ARG A 82 12.58 14.24 11.68
N LEU A 83 11.52 14.59 12.40
CA LEU A 83 11.17 16.01 12.56
C LEU A 83 12.27 16.71 13.37
N PRO A 84 12.85 17.82 12.86
CA PRO A 84 13.77 18.63 13.63
C PRO A 84 13.08 19.09 14.92
N GLN A 85 13.70 18.85 16.07
CA GLN A 85 13.25 19.45 17.32
C GLN A 85 13.23 20.98 17.13
N PRO A 86 12.17 21.69 17.54
CA PRO A 86 12.20 23.14 17.53
C PRO A 86 13.42 23.54 18.35
N SER A 87 14.38 24.19 17.69
CA SER A 87 15.58 24.68 18.33
C SER A 87 15.17 25.51 19.54
N ASP A 88 15.89 25.31 20.64
CA ASP A 88 15.89 26.13 21.84
C ASP A 88 16.17 27.60 21.46
N GLU A 89 15.18 28.28 20.91
CA GLU A 89 15.16 29.71 20.68
C GLU A 89 14.20 30.30 21.71
N THR A 90 14.72 30.55 22.91
CA THR A 90 14.70 31.88 23.56
C THR A 90 15.33 31.69 24.94
N GLY A 91 16.65 31.58 24.95
CA GLY A 91 17.48 31.54 26.14
C GLY A 91 18.66 32.50 25.99
N GLU A 92 18.44 33.70 25.48
CA GLU A 92 19.29 34.90 25.64
C GLU A 92 18.42 36.16 25.63
#